data_AF-A0A8T5Q946-F1
#
_entry.id   AF-A0A8T5Q946-F1
#
_cell.length_a   1.000
_cell.length_b   1.000
_cell.length_c   1.000
_cell.angle_alpha   90.00
_cell.angle_beta   90.00
_cell.angle_gamma   90.00
#
_symmetry.space_group_name_H-M   'P 1'
#
loop_
_entity.id
_entity.type
_entity.pdbx_description
1 polymer ?
#
loop_
_entity_poly.entity_id
_entity_poly.type
_entity_poly.pdbx_seq_one_letter_code
_entity_poly.pdbx_strand_id
1 'polypeptide(L)' 'MKDIDYVKLYAEKLKSNPDLFKQQKMLIESQLHASSSLFNNMFAGKNFKENARKYLKNVGLTK' A
#
# COMPACT_ATOMS: atom_id res chain seq x y z
N MET A 1 17.94 -29.08 -7.81
CA MET A 1 17.90 -27.69 -7.27
C MET A 1 16.71 -27.65 -6.32
N LYS A 2 16.89 -27.37 -5.01
CA LYS A 2 15.75 -27.28 -4.09
C LYS A 2 14.92 -26.06 -4.48
N ASP A 3 13.61 -26.23 -4.63
CA ASP A 3 12.66 -25.12 -4.72
C ASP A 3 12.74 -24.31 -3.42
N ILE A 4 13.58 -23.28 -3.43
CA ILE A 4 13.63 -22.31 -2.34
C ILE A 4 12.35 -21.49 -2.44
N ASP A 5 11.47 -21.70 -1.46
CA ASP A 5 10.34 -20.83 -1.24
C ASP A 5 10.85 -19.48 -0.70
N TYR A 6 11.14 -18.57 -1.62
CA TYR A 6 11.67 -17.24 -1.32
C TYR A 6 10.75 -16.45 -0.40
N VAL A 7 9.44 -16.72 -0.41
CA VAL A 7 8.48 -16.10 0.51
C VAL A 7 8.76 -16.56 1.93
N LYS A 8 8.90 -17.87 2.15
CA LYS A 8 9.27 -18.42 3.47
C LYS A 8 10.64 -17.93 3.92
N LEU A 9 11.65 -17.98 3.05
CA LEU A 9 13.00 -17.53 3.38
C LEU A 9 13.02 -16.05 3.81
N TYR A 10 12.32 -15.20 3.07
CA TYR A 10 12.23 -13.78 3.38
C TYR A 10 11.46 -13.52 4.68
N ALA A 11 10.36 -14.25 4.92
CA ALA A 11 9.61 -14.15 6.16
C ALA A 11 10.44 -14.55 7.39
N GLU A 12 11.21 -15.64 7.31
CA GLU A 12 12.12 -16.04 8.38
C GLU A 12 13.22 -15.00 8.59
N LYS A 13 13.78 -14.44 7.51
CA LYS A 13 14.78 -13.37 7.61
C LYS A 13 14.23 -12.09 8.25
N LEU A 14 12.97 -11.73 7.97
CA LEU A 14 12.29 -10.59 8.60
C LEU A 14 12.09 -10.81 10.10
N LYS A 15 11.70 -12.02 10.52
CA LYS A 15 11.52 -12.35 11.95
C LYS A 15 12.82 -12.27 12.73
N SER A 16 13.93 -12.72 12.14
CA SER A 16 15.22 -12.83 12.82
C SER A 16 16.09 -11.58 12.71
N ASN A 17 15.72 -10.58 11.89
CA ASN A 17 16.51 -9.37 11.66
C ASN A 17 15.69 -8.11 11.97
N PRO A 18 15.83 -7.52 13.18
CA PRO A 18 15.09 -6.34 13.59
C PRO A 18 15.31 -5.10 12.72
N ASP A 19 16.53 -4.91 12.20
CA ASP A 19 16.85 -3.77 11.34
C ASP A 19 16.14 -3.87 9.99
N LEU A 20 16.15 -5.06 9.38
CA LEU A 20 15.40 -5.34 8.15
C LEU A 20 13.91 -5.14 8.38
N PHE A 21 13.36 -5.64 9.49
CA PHE A 21 11.96 -5.42 9.83
C PHE A 21 11.63 -3.92 9.98
N LYS A 22 12.48 -3.16 10.68
CA LYS A 22 12.29 -1.72 10.87
C LYS A 22 12.28 -0.95 9.55
N GLN A 23 13.21 -1.26 8.65
CA GLN A 23 13.24 -0.67 7.31
C GLN A 23 11.97 -0.97 6.53
N GLN A 24 11.51 -2.22 6.57
CA GLN A 24 10.33 -2.62 5.81
C GLN A 24 9.04 -2.04 6.38
N LYS A 25 8.94 -1.98 7.71
CA LYS A 25 7.85 -1.29 8.39
C LYS A 25 7.80 0.19 7.98
N MET A 26 8.94 0.88 8.01
CA MET A 26 9.01 2.30 7.62
C MET A 26 8.56 2.52 6.18
N LEU A 27 8.94 1.65 5.25
CA LEU A 27 8.53 1.74 3.85
C LEU A 27 7.01 1.56 3.69
N ILE A 28 6.44 0.54 4.34
CA ILE A 28 4.99 0.29 4.32
C ILE A 28 4.23 1.48 4.92
N GLU A 29 4.67 1.99 6.07
CA GLU A 29 4.06 3.14 6.72
C GLU A 29 4.12 4.39 5.84
N SER A 30 5.27 4.65 5.22
CA SER A 30 5.45 5.78 4.28
C SER A 30 4.49 5.68 3.09
N GLN A 31 4.31 4.48 2.53
CA GLN A 31 3.37 4.26 1.42
C GLN A 31 1.92 4.46 1.86
N LEU A 32 1.54 3.97 3.04
CA LEU A 32 0.20 4.16 3.60
C LEU A 32 -0.10 5.64 3.84
N HIS A 33 0.85 6.37 4.44
CA HIS A 33 0.71 7.80 4.70
C HIS A 33 0.62 8.61 3.41
N ALA A 34 1.51 8.35 2.44
CA ALA A 34 1.50 9.03 1.15
C ALA A 34 0.18 8.78 0.39
N SER A 35 -0.28 7.52 0.34
CA SER A 35 -1.53 7.15 -0.32
C SER A 35 -2.73 7.81 0.36
N SER A 36 -2.80 7.75 1.69
CA SER A 36 -3.87 8.39 2.46
C SER A 36 -3.92 9.90 2.23
N SER A 37 -2.77 10.57 2.26
CA SER A 37 -2.68 12.01 1.97
C SER A 37 -3.13 12.33 0.55
N LEU A 38 -2.66 11.58 -0.45
CA LEU A 38 -3.05 11.76 -1.85
C LEU A 38 -4.57 11.58 -2.03
N PHE A 39 -5.15 10.50 -1.51
CA PHE A 39 -6.58 10.24 -1.64
C PHE A 39 -7.44 11.23 -0.89
N ASN A 40 -6.99 11.69 0.28
CA ASN A 40 -7.66 12.79 0.97
C ASN A 40 -7.60 14.06 0.12
N ASN A 41 -6.46 14.45 -0.44
CA ASN A 41 -6.38 15.64 -1.30
C ASN A 41 -7.25 15.52 -2.56
N MET A 42 -7.35 14.32 -3.15
CA MET A 42 -8.13 14.09 -4.36
C MET A 42 -9.65 14.02 -4.10
N PHE A 43 -10.06 13.46 -2.96
CA PHE A 43 -11.46 13.07 -2.71
C PHE A 43 -12.06 13.66 -1.44
N ALA A 44 -11.35 14.54 -0.72
CA ALA A 44 -11.77 15.09 0.58
C ALA A 44 -13.16 15.71 0.56
N GLY A 45 -13.83 15.60 1.72
CA GLY A 45 -15.15 16.12 2.00
C GLY A 45 -16.12 15.04 2.48
N LYS A 46 -17.36 15.43 2.80
CA LYS A 46 -18.42 14.51 3.25
C LYS A 46 -18.75 13.39 2.24
N ASN A 47 -18.24 13.47 1.01
CA ASN A 47 -18.63 12.63 -0.12
C ASN A 47 -17.45 11.89 -0.80
N PHE A 48 -16.47 11.38 -0.04
CA PHE A 48 -15.33 10.62 -0.58
C PHE A 48 -15.73 9.59 -1.65
N LYS A 49 -16.74 8.76 -1.34
CA LYS A 49 -17.24 7.71 -2.24
C LYS A 49 -17.79 8.26 -3.56
N GLU A 50 -18.47 9.40 -3.52
CA GLU A 50 -19.02 10.05 -4.71
C GLU A 50 -17.89 10.62 -5.58
N ASN A 51 -16.94 11.32 -4.97
CA ASN A 51 -15.79 11.91 -5.66
C ASN A 51 -14.88 10.85 -6.28
N ALA A 52 -14.60 9.77 -5.53
CA ALA A 52 -13.87 8.63 -6.05
C ALA A 52 -14.59 7.97 -7.23
N ARG A 53 -15.92 7.81 -7.15
CA ARG A 53 -16.71 7.23 -8.25
C ARG A 53 -16.73 8.14 -9.48
N LYS A 54 -16.85 9.45 -9.30
CA LYS A 54 -16.72 10.44 -10.41
C LYS A 54 -15.36 10.33 -11.07
N TYR A 55 -14.28 10.26 -10.28
CA TYR A 55 -12.93 10.08 -10.80
C TYR A 55 -12.80 8.77 -11.60
N LEU A 56 -13.21 7.63 -11.03
CA LEU A 56 -13.14 6.33 -11.69
C LEU A 56 -13.94 6.30 -13.01
N LYS A 57 -15.08 6.98 -13.06
CA LYS A 57 -15.86 7.15 -14.29
C LYS A 57 -15.10 7.98 -15.32
N ASN A 58 -14.50 9.10 -14.91
CA ASN A 58 -13.73 9.97 -15.80
C ASN A 58 -12.50 9.28 -16.38
N VAL A 59 -11.86 8.36 -15.65
CA VAL A 59 -10.72 7.56 -16.15
C VAL A 59 -11.13 6.23 -16.79
N GLY A 60 -12.43 5.99 -16.99
CA GLY A 60 -12.93 4.79 -17.70
C GLY A 60 -12.84 3.48 -16.93
N LEU A 61 -12.62 3.53 -15.61
CA LEU A 61 -12.52 2.35 -14.75
C LEU A 61 -13.88 1.89 -14.21
N THR A 62 -14.92 2.71 -14.33
CA THR A 62 -16.31 2.36 -13.95
C THR A 62 -17.34 3.03 -14.88
N LYS A 63 -18.52 2.43 -15.06
CA LYS A 63 -19.65 2.98 -15.83
C LYS A 63 -20.40 4.09 -15.09
#